data_AF-A0A3N5VZM5-F1
#
_entry.id   AF-A0A3N5VZM5-F1
#
_cell.length_a   1.000
_cell.length_b   1.000
_cell.length_c   1.000
_cell.angle_alpha   90.00
_cell.angle_beta   90.00
_cell.angle_gamma   90.00
#
_symmetry.space_group_name_H-M   'P 1'
#
loop_
_entity.id
_entity.type
_entity.pdbx_description
1 polymer ?
#
loop_
_entity_poly.entity_id
_entity_poly.type
_entity_poly.pdbx_seq_one_letter_code
_entity_poly.pdbx_strand_id
1 'polypeptide(L)'
;MRSRLRLLRDRSGVSIILVAVSLVMIFAFAVLALDVGTLFVTRSQLQNAADAAALAGAQGMIESLGDSATAVDWAMTLAGENEAFLGVEEGSGNARASVAITEEDVTFPGDGLIRVNTHRTAASGDPLRTIFLGVIDPLSDGFTGVRANATASYFYNCGSSCMRPWSPPDRWFDANDNDLYDPGPGNPDEYYDADATGYRIPDDIGAQVVFKLGNGSQDGFGADWYYAVDFPPVNKGNPISGADQYREWIEGCVDEAMVVEIGDTLRCEPGNMVGPTKQGIDALIALDPGAYWDATAQEVVSSVPGGSPRIIKLALFDPDLGRVDITGGDGV
;
A
#
# COMPACT_ATOMS: atom_id res chain seq x y z
N MET A 1 52.07 32.42 -79.25
CA MET A 1 50.94 31.51 -78.93
C MET A 1 50.70 31.62 -77.42
N ARG A 2 49.48 31.95 -77.01
CA ARG A 2 49.08 32.33 -75.64
C ARG A 2 48.93 31.09 -74.73
N SER A 3 49.29 31.22 -73.46
CA SER A 3 48.59 30.58 -72.32
C SER A 3 49.18 31.13 -71.00
N ARG A 4 48.73 32.30 -70.52
CA ARG A 4 47.73 32.47 -69.45
C ARG A 4 47.99 31.64 -68.18
N LEU A 5 49.00 32.05 -67.41
CA LEU A 5 48.96 31.97 -65.94
C LEU A 5 47.85 32.91 -65.45
N ARG A 6 46.64 32.36 -65.29
CA ARG A 6 45.59 32.99 -64.50
C ARG A 6 45.98 32.81 -63.03
N LEU A 7 46.60 33.86 -62.49
CA LEU A 7 46.64 34.10 -61.05
C LEU A 7 45.23 33.94 -60.48
N LEU A 8 45.09 32.96 -59.59
CA LEU A 8 43.95 32.73 -58.72
C LEU A 8 43.68 34.01 -57.92
N ARG A 9 42.73 34.81 -58.38
CA ARG A 9 42.00 35.75 -57.51
C ARG A 9 40.81 35.00 -56.96
N ASP A 10 41.08 34.08 -56.04
CA ASP A 10 40.08 33.15 -55.54
C ASP A 10 39.63 33.58 -54.13
N ARG A 11 38.33 33.88 -53.98
CA ARG A 11 37.69 34.16 -52.68
C ARG A 11 37.31 32.86 -51.93
N SER A 12 37.64 31.70 -52.51
CA SER A 12 37.39 30.36 -51.95
C SER A 12 38.07 30.08 -50.61
N GLY A 13 39.19 30.76 -50.31
CA GLY A 13 39.95 30.56 -49.07
C GLY A 13 39.23 31.03 -47.80
N VAL A 14 38.38 32.05 -47.88
CA VAL A 14 37.58 32.50 -46.72
C VAL A 14 36.32 31.66 -46.56
N SER A 15 35.70 31.24 -47.67
CA SER A 15 34.51 30.38 -47.61
C SER A 15 34.79 29.01 -47.01
N ILE A 16 35.95 28.40 -47.28
CA ILE A 16 36.29 27.09 -46.69
C ILE A 16 36.49 27.18 -45.17
N ILE A 17 37.05 28.29 -44.67
CA ILE A 17 37.22 28.54 -43.23
C ILE A 17 35.85 28.74 -42.56
N LEU A 18 34.98 29.56 -43.16
CA LEU A 18 33.63 29.78 -42.64
C LEU A 18 32.81 28.49 -42.61
N VAL A 19 32.89 27.66 -43.66
CA VAL A 19 32.22 26.36 -43.71
C VAL A 19 32.77 25.42 -42.63
N ALA A 20 34.09 25.34 -42.47
CA ALA A 20 34.71 24.49 -41.44
C ALA A 20 34.27 24.88 -40.03
N VAL A 21 34.27 26.18 -39.70
CA VAL A 21 33.82 26.67 -38.39
C VAL A 21 32.33 26.42 -38.19
N SER A 22 31.51 26.66 -39.22
CA SER A 22 30.06 26.42 -39.14
C SER A 22 29.75 24.94 -38.90
N LEU A 23 30.48 24.04 -39.58
CA LEU A 23 30.34 22.61 -39.42
C LEU A 23 30.68 22.15 -37.99
N VAL A 24 31.79 22.65 -37.43
CA VAL A 24 32.19 22.35 -36.04
C VAL A 24 31.12 22.84 -35.06
N MET A 25 30.58 24.05 -35.26
CA MET A 25 29.52 24.59 -34.41
C MET A 25 28.23 23.75 -34.49
N ILE A 26 27.84 23.29 -35.68
CA ILE A 26 26.66 22.43 -35.84
C ILE A 26 26.84 21.11 -35.08
N PHE A 27 28.01 20.49 -35.17
CA PHE A 27 28.29 19.26 -34.41
C PHE A 27 28.33 19.51 -32.90
N ALA A 28 28.91 20.62 -32.44
CA ALA A 28 28.93 20.98 -31.03
C ALA A 28 27.51 21.10 -30.46
N PHE A 29 26.59 21.77 -31.17
CA PHE A 29 25.19 21.86 -30.77
C PHE A 29 24.45 20.53 -30.87
N ALA A 30 24.76 19.69 -31.86
CA ALA A 30 24.15 18.37 -31.98
C ALA A 30 24.50 17.47 -30.79
N VAL A 31 25.75 17.45 -30.36
CA VAL A 31 26.20 16.67 -29.19
C VAL A 31 25.61 17.24 -27.89
N LEU A 32 25.55 18.56 -27.74
CA LEU A 32 24.89 19.19 -26.60
C LEU A 32 23.40 18.80 -26.52
N ALA A 33 22.70 18.76 -27.67
CA ALA A 33 21.30 18.37 -27.73
C ALA A 33 21.09 16.90 -27.30
N LEU A 34 22.04 16.01 -27.59
CA LEU A 34 22.00 14.62 -27.13
C LEU A 34 22.10 14.53 -25.61
N ASP A 35 23.02 15.27 -24.99
CA ASP A 35 23.18 15.28 -23.52
C ASP A 35 21.95 15.83 -22.80
N VAL A 36 21.37 16.90 -23.32
CA VAL A 36 20.11 17.42 -22.78
C VAL A 36 19.01 16.36 -22.91
N GLY A 37 18.95 15.67 -24.06
CA GLY A 37 18.01 14.57 -24.28
C GLY A 37 18.17 13.43 -23.26
N THR A 38 19.40 12.96 -23.04
CA THR A 38 19.66 11.89 -22.07
C THR A 38 19.37 12.32 -20.65
N LEU A 39 19.69 13.57 -20.27
CA LEU A 39 19.34 14.13 -18.96
C LEU A 39 17.83 14.09 -18.70
N PHE A 40 17.02 14.53 -19.66
CA PHE A 40 15.56 14.50 -19.52
C PHE A 40 15.00 13.07 -19.45
N VAL A 41 15.53 12.15 -20.27
CA VAL A 41 15.13 10.75 -20.25
C VAL A 41 15.51 10.08 -18.92
N THR A 42 16.74 10.25 -18.46
CA THR A 42 17.20 9.71 -17.16
C THR A 42 16.37 10.29 -16.02
N ARG A 43 16.07 11.58 -16.03
CA ARG A 43 15.20 12.19 -15.00
C ARG A 43 13.80 11.59 -15.00
N SER A 44 13.21 11.36 -16.17
CA SER A 44 11.90 10.71 -16.27
C SER A 44 11.92 9.27 -15.78
N GLN A 45 12.98 8.52 -16.08
CA GLN A 45 13.14 7.14 -15.61
C GLN A 45 13.33 7.07 -14.09
N LEU A 46 14.13 7.98 -13.53
CA LEU A 46 14.29 8.12 -12.08
C LEU A 46 13.00 8.53 -11.39
N GLN A 47 12.19 9.40 -12.01
CA GLN A 47 10.87 9.76 -11.47
C GLN A 47 9.94 8.56 -11.41
N ASN A 48 9.86 7.78 -12.50
CA ASN A 48 9.06 6.55 -12.52
C ASN A 48 9.51 5.56 -11.44
N ALA A 49 10.82 5.40 -11.25
CA ALA A 49 11.37 4.57 -10.18
C ALA A 49 11.01 5.11 -8.78
N ALA A 50 11.06 6.43 -8.58
CA ALA A 50 10.69 7.05 -7.32
C ALA A 50 9.20 6.87 -7.02
N ASP A 51 8.33 7.08 -8.01
CA ASP A 51 6.88 6.95 -7.86
C ASP A 51 6.49 5.51 -7.52
N ALA A 52 7.11 4.54 -8.22
CA ALA A 52 6.93 3.12 -7.93
C ALA A 52 7.40 2.79 -6.51
N ALA A 53 8.64 3.14 -6.16
CA ALA A 53 9.22 2.87 -4.85
C ALA A 53 8.43 3.53 -3.70
N ALA A 54 7.95 4.76 -3.88
CA ALA A 54 7.13 5.44 -2.87
C ALA A 54 5.79 4.72 -2.67
N LEU A 55 5.15 4.23 -3.74
CA LEU A 55 3.91 3.46 -3.62
C LEU A 55 4.15 2.09 -2.98
N ALA A 56 5.23 1.39 -3.32
CA ALA A 56 5.58 0.12 -2.67
C ALA A 56 5.88 0.29 -1.20
N GLY A 57 6.67 1.30 -0.81
CA GLY A 57 6.92 1.53 0.61
C GLY A 57 5.66 1.96 1.36
N ALA A 58 4.75 2.71 0.72
CA ALA A 58 3.43 3.00 1.29
C ALA A 58 2.58 1.74 1.49
N GLN A 59 2.61 0.80 0.53
CA GLN A 59 1.96 -0.50 0.66
C GLN A 59 2.60 -1.34 1.77
N GLY A 60 3.93 -1.34 1.88
CA GLY A 60 4.66 -1.98 2.96
C GLY A 60 4.24 -1.44 4.34
N MET A 61 4.01 -0.12 4.47
CA MET A 61 3.48 0.47 5.72
C MET A 61 2.07 -0.02 6.05
N ILE A 62 1.23 -0.27 5.04
CA ILE A 62 -0.15 -0.75 5.21
C ILE A 62 -0.15 -2.22 5.62
N GLU A 63 0.62 -3.07 4.91
CA GLU A 63 0.63 -4.52 5.13
C GLU A 63 1.33 -4.92 6.42
N SER A 64 2.40 -4.21 6.78
CA SER A 64 3.14 -4.46 8.03
C SER A 64 2.55 -3.73 9.24
N LEU A 65 1.40 -3.07 9.08
CA LEU A 65 0.70 -2.36 10.15
C LEU A 65 1.57 -1.28 10.84
N GLY A 66 2.48 -0.66 10.08
CA GLY A 66 3.32 0.45 10.54
C GLY A 66 4.78 0.12 10.83
N ASP A 67 5.26 -1.06 10.44
CA ASP A 67 6.69 -1.32 10.45
C ASP A 67 7.41 -0.58 9.32
N SER A 68 8.18 0.44 9.71
CA SER A 68 9.02 1.21 8.81
C SER A 68 10.12 0.39 8.13
N ALA A 69 10.62 -0.68 8.76
CA ALA A 69 11.72 -1.47 8.18
C ALA A 69 11.24 -2.23 6.94
N THR A 70 10.07 -2.87 7.04
CA THR A 70 9.41 -3.54 5.89
C THR A 70 9.11 -2.55 4.76
N ALA A 71 8.62 -1.35 5.08
CA ALA A 71 8.35 -0.32 4.09
C ALA A 71 9.59 0.17 3.33
N VAL A 72 10.72 0.29 4.04
CA VAL A 72 12.01 0.67 3.42
C VAL A 72 12.49 -0.44 2.49
N ASP A 73 12.43 -1.71 2.92
CA ASP A 73 12.83 -2.86 2.10
C ASP A 73 12.01 -2.96 0.79
N TRP A 74 10.70 -2.74 0.88
CA TRP A 74 9.80 -2.75 -0.27
C TRP A 74 10.09 -1.61 -1.23
N ALA A 75 10.34 -0.40 -0.72
CA ALA A 75 10.73 0.74 -1.54
C ALA A 75 12.07 0.49 -2.25
N MET A 76 13.06 -0.07 -1.55
CA MET A 76 14.37 -0.39 -2.11
C MET A 76 14.29 -1.47 -3.19
N THR A 77 13.51 -2.53 -2.95
CA THR A 77 13.31 -3.62 -3.90
C THR A 77 12.66 -3.10 -5.18
N LEU A 78 11.55 -2.37 -5.07
CA LEU A 78 10.84 -1.89 -6.26
C LEU A 78 11.61 -0.78 -7.00
N ALA A 79 12.39 0.04 -6.29
CA ALA A 79 13.33 0.96 -6.94
C ALA A 79 14.38 0.18 -7.77
N GLY A 80 14.94 -0.89 -7.21
CA GLY A 80 15.95 -1.72 -7.86
C GLY A 80 15.44 -2.48 -9.09
N GLU A 81 14.14 -2.76 -9.17
CA GLU A 81 13.51 -3.35 -10.36
C GLU A 81 13.37 -2.35 -11.53
N ASN A 82 13.48 -1.05 -11.26
CA ASN A 82 13.44 -0.03 -12.29
C ASN A 82 14.84 0.27 -12.84
N GLU A 83 14.94 0.46 -14.16
CA GLU A 83 16.18 0.81 -14.83
C GLU A 83 16.20 2.25 -15.35
N ALA A 84 17.30 2.96 -15.06
CA ALA A 84 17.58 4.27 -15.61
C ALA A 84 18.87 4.27 -16.44
N PHE A 85 18.89 5.11 -17.48
CA PHE A 85 20.03 5.30 -18.37
C PHE A 85 21.25 5.83 -17.62
N LEU A 86 22.41 5.20 -17.87
CA LEU A 86 23.69 5.46 -17.20
C LEU A 86 24.67 6.20 -18.12
N GLY A 87 24.61 5.95 -19.43
CA GLY A 87 25.53 6.55 -20.38
C GLY A 87 25.65 5.75 -21.68
N VAL A 88 26.57 6.20 -22.53
CA VAL A 88 26.98 5.43 -23.71
C VAL A 88 28.35 4.80 -23.42
N GLU A 89 28.41 3.48 -23.47
CA GLU A 89 29.65 2.71 -23.30
C GLU A 89 30.20 2.25 -24.66
N GLU A 90 31.52 2.31 -24.78
CA GLU A 90 32.22 1.87 -25.98
C GLU A 90 31.98 0.36 -26.21
N GLY A 91 31.37 0.03 -27.36
CA GLY A 91 31.08 -1.36 -27.75
C GLY A 91 29.77 -1.95 -27.23
N SER A 92 29.06 -1.29 -26.30
CA SER A 92 27.80 -1.78 -25.70
C SER A 92 26.56 -0.97 -26.11
N GLY A 93 26.75 0.30 -26.50
CA GLY A 93 25.65 1.20 -26.83
C GLY A 93 25.09 1.88 -25.59
N ASN A 94 23.76 1.91 -25.44
CA ASN A 94 23.08 2.60 -24.33
C ASN A 94 23.15 1.75 -23.05
N ALA A 95 24.03 2.11 -22.12
CA ALA A 95 24.12 1.48 -20.81
C ALA A 95 22.94 1.89 -19.93
N ARG A 96 22.31 0.91 -19.29
CA ARG A 96 21.24 1.07 -18.31
C ARG A 96 21.62 0.24 -17.08
N ALA A 97 21.21 0.71 -15.92
CA ALA A 97 21.42 0.00 -14.67
C ALA A 97 20.16 0.11 -13.82
N SER A 98 20.02 -0.76 -12.82
CA SER A 98 19.00 -0.61 -11.78
C SER A 98 19.15 0.73 -11.06
N VAL A 99 18.05 1.25 -10.54
CA VAL A 99 18.05 2.43 -9.67
C VAL A 99 18.28 1.95 -8.24
N ALA A 100 19.53 1.99 -7.81
CA ALA A 100 19.89 1.63 -6.45
C ALA A 100 19.63 2.81 -5.50
N ILE A 101 18.85 2.56 -4.47
CA ILE A 101 18.64 3.49 -3.35
C ILE A 101 19.02 2.78 -2.05
N THR A 102 19.27 3.57 -1.01
CA THR A 102 19.62 3.11 0.32
C THR A 102 18.52 3.47 1.32
N GLU A 103 18.63 2.98 2.56
CA GLU A 103 17.71 3.35 3.64
C GLU A 103 17.67 4.87 3.86
N GLU A 104 18.79 5.57 3.67
CA GLU A 104 18.86 7.04 3.83
C GLU A 104 18.03 7.81 2.80
N ASP A 105 17.73 7.19 1.65
CA ASP A 105 16.93 7.81 0.58
C ASP A 105 15.43 7.72 0.83
N VAL A 106 15.01 6.87 1.77
CA VAL A 106 13.62 6.67 2.17
C VAL A 106 13.37 7.42 3.48
N THR A 107 12.44 8.35 3.46
CA THR A 107 12.15 9.25 4.59
C THR A 107 10.67 9.33 4.88
N PHE A 108 10.32 9.63 6.13
CA PHE A 108 8.94 9.77 6.59
C PHE A 108 8.70 11.23 7.02
N PRO A 109 8.34 12.13 6.08
CA PRO A 109 8.28 13.57 6.34
C PRO A 109 7.08 13.99 7.22
N GLY A 110 6.14 13.09 7.50
CA GLY A 110 4.99 13.30 8.37
C GLY A 110 4.19 12.01 8.51
N ASP A 111 3.19 12.02 9.39
CA ASP A 111 2.32 10.87 9.63
C ASP A 111 1.61 10.44 8.33
N GLY A 112 1.64 9.14 8.04
CA GLY A 112 1.02 8.62 6.83
C GLY A 112 1.73 9.01 5.53
N LEU A 113 2.96 9.53 5.58
CA LEU A 113 3.71 9.94 4.38
C LEU A 113 5.04 9.20 4.29
N ILE A 114 5.33 8.69 3.09
CA ILE A 114 6.64 8.14 2.73
C ILE A 114 7.18 8.89 1.52
N ARG A 115 8.46 9.26 1.57
CA ARG A 115 9.17 9.95 0.49
C ARG A 115 10.42 9.18 0.11
N VAL A 116 10.56 8.92 -1.19
CA VAL A 116 11.72 8.24 -1.76
C VAL A 116 12.49 9.19 -2.68
N ASN A 117 13.81 9.23 -2.53
CA ASN A 117 14.70 10.02 -3.37
C ASN A 117 15.53 9.09 -4.27
N THR A 118 15.26 9.10 -5.57
CA THR A 118 16.08 8.36 -6.54
C THR A 118 17.12 9.29 -7.14
N HIS A 119 18.27 8.71 -7.49
CA HIS A 119 19.40 9.51 -7.90
C HIS A 119 20.37 8.73 -8.78
N ARG A 120 21.14 9.49 -9.58
CA ARG A 120 22.30 9.07 -10.37
C ARG A 120 23.37 10.11 -10.13
N THR A 121 24.30 9.87 -9.21
CA THR A 121 25.28 10.89 -8.81
C THR A 121 26.66 10.30 -8.53
N ALA A 122 27.68 11.15 -8.49
CA ALA A 122 29.02 10.69 -8.10
C ALA A 122 29.06 10.15 -6.66
N ALA A 123 28.21 10.67 -5.76
CA ALA A 123 28.14 10.23 -4.37
C ALA A 123 27.59 8.80 -4.22
N SER A 124 26.68 8.41 -5.11
CA SER A 124 26.09 7.08 -5.17
C SER A 124 26.88 6.08 -6.01
N GLY A 125 27.98 6.53 -6.63
CA GLY A 125 28.85 5.68 -7.46
C GLY A 125 28.31 5.39 -8.86
N ASP A 126 27.17 5.97 -9.25
CA ASP A 126 26.50 5.74 -10.53
C ASP A 126 26.12 7.05 -11.26
N PRO A 127 27.05 8.00 -11.45
CA PRO A 127 26.74 9.25 -12.14
C PRO A 127 26.36 9.03 -13.61
N LEU A 128 25.50 9.91 -14.14
CA LEU A 128 25.17 9.91 -15.56
C LEU A 128 26.37 10.39 -16.38
N ARG A 129 26.79 9.58 -17.36
CA ARG A 129 27.81 9.97 -18.32
C ARG A 129 27.21 10.80 -19.47
N THR A 130 27.81 11.95 -19.72
CA THR A 130 27.46 12.87 -20.79
C THR A 130 28.58 12.96 -21.84
N ILE A 131 28.22 13.19 -23.09
CA ILE A 131 29.13 13.17 -24.25
C ILE A 131 29.75 14.55 -24.46
N PHE A 132 28.93 15.61 -24.49
CA PHE A 132 29.39 17.00 -24.68
C PHE A 132 30.30 17.44 -23.55
N LEU A 133 29.91 17.18 -22.30
CA LEU A 133 30.70 17.58 -21.12
C LEU A 133 32.11 16.96 -21.15
N GLY A 134 32.21 15.70 -21.54
CA GLY A 134 33.50 15.01 -21.70
C GLY A 134 34.37 15.56 -22.84
N VAL A 135 33.77 16.23 -23.84
CA VAL A 135 34.51 16.88 -24.94
C VAL A 135 35.05 18.26 -24.54
N ILE A 136 34.26 19.06 -23.83
CA ILE A 136 34.62 20.44 -23.49
C ILE A 136 35.44 20.56 -22.21
N ASP A 137 35.29 19.62 -21.28
CA ASP A 137 36.09 19.51 -20.07
C ASP A 137 36.63 18.08 -19.94
N PRO A 138 37.69 17.75 -20.71
CA PRO A 138 38.30 16.43 -20.71
C PRO A 138 39.05 16.09 -19.41
N LEU A 139 39.16 17.05 -18.48
CA LEU A 139 39.69 16.81 -17.13
C LEU A 139 38.57 16.47 -16.14
N SER A 140 37.32 16.83 -16.46
CA SER A 140 36.15 16.21 -15.84
C SER A 140 35.87 14.89 -16.54
N ASP A 141 35.53 13.85 -15.78
CA ASP A 141 35.22 12.54 -16.35
C ASP A 141 33.91 12.51 -17.18
N GLY A 142 33.30 13.68 -17.47
CA GLY A 142 32.07 13.84 -18.25
C GLY A 142 30.81 13.45 -17.49
N PHE A 143 30.85 13.47 -16.16
CA PHE A 143 29.77 13.02 -15.29
C PHE A 143 28.89 14.15 -14.78
N THR A 144 27.59 13.86 -14.65
CA THR A 144 26.61 14.77 -14.07
C THR A 144 25.64 14.05 -13.14
N GLY A 145 25.04 14.81 -12.22
CA GLY A 145 24.11 14.30 -11.22
C GLY A 145 22.66 14.57 -11.61
N VAL A 146 21.80 13.55 -11.52
CA VAL A 146 20.35 13.68 -11.67
C VAL A 146 19.66 13.14 -10.42
N ARG A 147 18.63 13.83 -9.96
CA ARG A 147 17.79 13.40 -8.83
C ARG A 147 16.32 13.53 -9.19
N ALA A 148 15.50 12.64 -8.63
CA ALA A 148 14.06 12.71 -8.62
C ALA A 148 13.55 12.32 -7.23
N ASN A 149 12.35 12.76 -6.88
CA ASN A 149 11.71 12.36 -5.64
C ASN A 149 10.23 12.14 -5.86
N ALA A 150 9.66 11.27 -5.03
CA ALA A 150 8.24 11.00 -5.00
C ALA A 150 7.79 10.93 -3.54
N THR A 151 6.52 11.26 -3.29
CA THR A 151 5.92 11.12 -1.97
C THR A 151 4.57 10.44 -2.14
N ALA A 152 4.36 9.37 -1.40
CA ALA A 152 3.10 8.66 -1.33
C ALA A 152 2.49 8.85 0.07
N SER A 153 1.17 8.99 0.11
CA SER A 153 0.41 8.96 1.36
C SER A 153 -0.23 7.60 1.55
N TYR A 154 -0.10 7.04 2.75
CA TYR A 154 -0.84 5.88 3.19
C TYR A 154 -1.72 6.26 4.38
N PHE A 155 -2.86 5.60 4.47
CA PHE A 155 -3.76 5.69 5.61
C PHE A 155 -4.13 4.28 6.00
N TYR A 156 -4.14 3.99 7.31
CA TYR A 156 -4.75 2.77 7.80
C TYR A 156 -6.25 2.89 7.54
N ASN A 157 -6.74 2.18 6.53
CA ASN A 157 -8.16 1.98 6.37
C ASN A 157 -8.60 1.04 7.50
N CYS A 158 -9.10 1.60 8.60
CA CYS A 158 -9.82 0.87 9.65
C CYS A 158 -11.13 0.25 9.13
N GLY A 159 -11.51 0.49 7.88
CA GLY A 159 -12.62 -0.13 7.17
C GLY A 159 -12.23 -1.31 6.28
N SER A 160 -13.24 -2.08 5.92
CA SER A 160 -13.18 -3.16 4.93
C SER A 160 -14.14 -2.82 3.80
N SER A 161 -13.74 -3.03 2.54
CA SER A 161 -14.68 -3.04 1.41
C SER A 161 -15.61 -4.26 1.43
N CYS A 162 -15.32 -5.23 2.31
CA CYS A 162 -16.00 -6.50 2.40
C CYS A 162 -16.22 -6.84 3.88
N MET A 163 -17.15 -6.13 4.52
CA MET A 163 -17.55 -6.44 5.89
C MET A 163 -18.36 -7.73 5.93
N ARG A 164 -17.99 -8.65 6.82
CA ARG A 164 -18.76 -9.88 7.05
C ARG A 164 -19.92 -9.58 8.01
N PRO A 165 -21.06 -10.30 7.90
CA PRO A 165 -22.23 -10.08 8.75
C PRO A 165 -22.06 -10.69 10.15
N TRP A 166 -20.89 -10.52 10.77
CA TRP A 166 -20.57 -11.01 12.10
C TRP A 166 -20.04 -9.87 12.96
N SER A 167 -20.63 -9.72 14.13
CA SER A 167 -20.19 -8.77 15.13
C SER A 167 -20.06 -9.44 16.49
N PRO A 168 -18.85 -9.89 16.88
CA PRO A 168 -18.58 -10.33 18.25
C PRO A 168 -18.29 -9.12 19.16
N PRO A 169 -18.45 -9.26 20.49
CA PRO A 169 -18.03 -8.23 21.42
C PRO A 169 -16.51 -8.06 21.33
N ASP A 170 -16.03 -6.84 21.52
CA ASP A 170 -14.61 -6.61 21.74
C ASP A 170 -14.18 -7.21 23.09
N ARG A 171 -12.89 -7.53 23.23
CA ARG A 171 -12.35 -8.14 24.44
C ARG A 171 -12.31 -7.11 25.57
N TRP A 172 -12.73 -7.49 26.77
CA TRP A 172 -12.70 -6.66 27.97
C TRP A 172 -11.74 -7.21 29.02
N PHE A 173 -11.59 -6.49 30.14
CA PHE A 173 -10.92 -7.00 31.32
C PHE A 173 -11.91 -7.81 32.16
N ASP A 174 -11.84 -9.14 32.03
CA ASP A 174 -12.60 -10.06 32.87
C ASP A 174 -11.89 -10.23 34.22
N ALA A 175 -12.45 -9.62 35.26
CA ALA A 175 -11.87 -9.62 36.59
C ALA A 175 -12.15 -10.91 37.38
N ASN A 176 -13.19 -11.66 37.01
CA ASN A 176 -13.67 -12.83 37.76
C ASN A 176 -13.43 -14.16 37.00
N ASP A 177 -12.83 -14.08 35.81
CA ASP A 177 -12.48 -15.19 34.91
C ASP A 177 -13.69 -16.07 34.56
N ASN A 178 -14.88 -15.48 34.38
CA ASN A 178 -16.11 -16.18 34.02
C ASN A 178 -16.41 -16.21 32.50
N ASP A 179 -15.59 -15.57 31.68
CA ASP A 179 -15.73 -15.39 30.22
C ASP A 179 -17.04 -14.68 29.79
N LEU A 180 -17.66 -13.93 30.69
CA LEU A 180 -18.87 -13.16 30.48
C LEU A 180 -18.63 -11.69 30.83
N TYR A 181 -19.10 -10.80 29.97
CA TYR A 181 -19.11 -9.39 30.26
C TYR A 181 -20.31 -9.06 31.14
N ASP A 182 -20.10 -8.93 32.45
CA ASP A 182 -21.14 -8.63 33.44
C ASP A 182 -20.73 -7.57 34.49
N PRO A 183 -20.34 -6.35 34.06
CA PRO A 183 -19.96 -5.28 34.97
C PRO A 183 -21.15 -4.86 35.85
N GLY A 184 -20.91 -4.73 37.14
CA GLY A 184 -21.95 -4.33 38.07
C GLY A 184 -21.52 -4.37 39.53
N PRO A 185 -22.44 -4.16 40.48
CA PRO A 185 -22.11 -4.18 41.90
C PRO A 185 -21.48 -5.50 42.39
N GLY A 186 -21.71 -6.60 41.67
CA GLY A 186 -21.09 -7.91 41.91
C GLY A 186 -19.68 -8.07 41.32
N ASN A 187 -19.38 -7.35 40.23
CA ASN A 187 -18.11 -7.37 39.50
C ASN A 187 -17.65 -5.93 39.19
N PRO A 188 -17.26 -5.14 40.22
CA PRO A 188 -16.95 -3.72 40.03
C PRO A 188 -15.61 -3.47 39.32
N ASP A 189 -14.74 -4.47 39.29
CA ASP A 189 -13.40 -4.40 38.69
C ASP A 189 -13.39 -4.85 37.22
N GLU A 190 -14.54 -5.31 36.71
CA GLU A 190 -14.73 -5.67 35.31
C GLU A 190 -15.07 -4.42 34.50
N TYR A 191 -14.34 -4.21 33.40
CA TYR A 191 -14.52 -3.03 32.57
C TYR A 191 -14.09 -3.26 31.12
N TYR A 192 -14.67 -2.47 30.22
CA TYR A 192 -14.22 -2.32 28.85
C TYR A 192 -13.64 -0.92 28.64
N ASP A 193 -12.61 -0.83 27.82
CA ASP A 193 -11.99 0.43 27.38
C ASP A 193 -11.38 0.20 26.00
N ALA A 194 -11.80 0.98 25.00
CA ALA A 194 -11.38 0.79 23.62
C ALA A 194 -9.86 0.99 23.40
N ASP A 195 -9.20 1.76 24.26
CA ASP A 195 -7.75 1.99 24.21
C ASP A 195 -6.99 1.04 25.16
N ALA A 196 -7.61 0.63 26.27
CA ALA A 196 -6.99 -0.12 27.37
C ALA A 196 -7.26 -1.65 27.34
N THR A 197 -8.30 -2.10 26.65
CA THR A 197 -8.67 -3.52 26.48
C THR A 197 -8.67 -3.90 24.98
N GLY A 198 -9.31 -5.01 24.58
CA GLY A 198 -9.39 -5.44 23.19
C GLY A 198 -8.23 -6.31 22.69
N TYR A 199 -8.33 -6.72 21.42
CA TYR A 199 -7.24 -7.38 20.70
C TYR A 199 -6.23 -6.35 20.19
N ARG A 200 -4.95 -6.53 20.52
CA ARG A 200 -3.89 -5.57 20.24
C ARG A 200 -2.80 -6.13 19.36
N ILE A 201 -2.25 -5.24 18.55
CA ILE A 201 -1.05 -5.50 17.76
C ILE A 201 0.13 -4.88 18.51
N PRO A 202 1.26 -5.60 18.67
CA PRO A 202 1.58 -6.91 18.10
C PRO A 202 1.18 -8.12 18.96
N ASP A 203 0.73 -7.89 20.20
CA ASP A 203 0.66 -8.93 21.24
C ASP A 203 -0.29 -10.10 20.93
N ASP A 204 -1.42 -9.85 20.24
CA ASP A 204 -2.45 -10.85 19.96
C ASP A 204 -2.35 -11.46 18.55
N ILE A 205 -1.30 -11.15 17.79
CA ILE A 205 -1.10 -11.75 16.46
C ILE A 205 -0.92 -13.27 16.58
N GLY A 206 -1.84 -14.01 15.98
CA GLY A 206 -1.86 -15.48 16.01
C GLY A 206 -2.66 -16.08 17.17
N ALA A 207 -3.33 -15.27 17.98
CA ALA A 207 -4.27 -15.75 19.00
C ALA A 207 -5.39 -16.58 18.35
N GLN A 208 -5.62 -17.79 18.87
CA GLN A 208 -6.71 -18.64 18.39
C GLN A 208 -7.98 -18.34 19.19
N VAL A 209 -9.02 -17.90 18.49
CA VAL A 209 -10.34 -17.61 19.06
C VAL A 209 -11.38 -18.52 18.41
N VAL A 210 -12.26 -19.10 19.22
CA VAL A 210 -13.38 -19.92 18.74
C VAL A 210 -14.67 -19.13 18.96
N PHE A 211 -15.34 -18.76 17.88
CA PHE A 211 -16.63 -18.08 17.97
C PHE A 211 -17.80 -19.07 17.88
N LYS A 212 -18.80 -18.88 18.72
CA LYS A 212 -20.10 -19.57 18.74
C LYS A 212 -21.23 -18.55 18.61
N LEU A 213 -22.35 -18.96 18.01
CA LEU A 213 -23.48 -18.06 17.83
C LEU A 213 -24.04 -17.67 19.21
N GLY A 214 -24.03 -16.37 19.52
CA GLY A 214 -24.57 -15.85 20.77
C GLY A 214 -26.08 -16.08 20.84
N ASN A 215 -26.57 -16.57 21.99
CA ASN A 215 -28.00 -16.65 22.26
C ASN A 215 -28.37 -15.45 23.13
N GLY A 216 -29.06 -14.46 22.56
CA GLY A 216 -29.38 -13.16 23.19
C GLY A 216 -30.39 -13.23 24.33
N SER A 217 -30.24 -14.19 25.25
CA SER A 217 -31.13 -14.54 26.36
C SER A 217 -30.43 -14.52 27.72
N GLN A 218 -29.15 -14.14 27.80
CA GLN A 218 -28.38 -14.14 29.04
C GLN A 218 -27.95 -12.71 29.41
N ASP A 219 -27.89 -12.44 30.71
CA ASP A 219 -27.49 -11.18 31.32
C ASP A 219 -25.97 -10.96 31.18
N GLY A 220 -25.48 -10.81 29.94
CA GLY A 220 -24.06 -10.58 29.63
C GLY A 220 -23.67 -11.00 28.21
N PHE A 221 -22.45 -10.65 27.80
CA PHE A 221 -21.87 -11.04 26.50
C PHE A 221 -20.71 -12.02 26.72
N GLY A 222 -20.79 -13.21 26.11
CA GLY A 222 -19.67 -14.17 26.17
C GLY A 222 -18.53 -13.80 25.22
N ALA A 223 -17.28 -14.04 25.64
CA ALA A 223 -16.10 -13.66 24.85
C ALA A 223 -15.99 -14.48 23.56
N ASP A 224 -16.59 -15.67 23.57
CA ASP A 224 -16.67 -16.57 22.43
C ASP A 224 -17.92 -16.33 21.59
N TRP A 225 -18.73 -15.30 21.82
CA TRP A 225 -19.98 -15.11 21.09
C TRP A 225 -19.79 -14.25 19.84
N TYR A 226 -20.54 -14.57 18.79
CA TYR A 226 -20.75 -13.65 17.68
C TYR A 226 -22.24 -13.49 17.40
N TYR A 227 -22.62 -12.32 16.88
CA TYR A 227 -23.97 -12.05 16.41
C TYR A 227 -23.99 -11.95 14.89
N ALA A 228 -24.94 -12.67 14.28
CA ALA A 228 -25.27 -12.49 12.87
C ALA A 228 -26.04 -11.17 12.72
N VAL A 229 -25.57 -10.28 11.84
CA VAL A 229 -26.11 -8.93 11.70
C VAL A 229 -26.56 -8.62 10.27
N ASP A 230 -27.59 -7.79 10.16
CA ASP A 230 -28.19 -7.33 8.91
C ASP A 230 -27.56 -6.01 8.46
N PHE A 231 -27.52 -5.81 7.15
CA PHE A 231 -27.15 -4.54 6.52
C PHE A 231 -28.31 -3.99 5.64
N PRO A 232 -28.37 -2.67 5.41
CA PRO A 232 -27.59 -1.60 6.04
C PRO A 232 -27.94 -1.41 7.54
N PRO A 233 -27.15 -0.62 8.29
CA PRO A 233 -27.49 -0.25 9.67
C PRO A 233 -28.89 0.34 9.81
N VAL A 234 -29.54 0.10 10.95
CA VAL A 234 -30.94 0.51 11.21
C VAL A 234 -31.11 2.03 11.12
N ASN A 235 -30.08 2.78 11.51
CA ASN A 235 -30.04 4.24 11.47
C ASN A 235 -29.75 4.81 10.07
N LYS A 236 -29.37 3.97 9.09
CA LYS A 236 -29.00 4.38 7.72
C LYS A 236 -29.92 3.81 6.64
N GLY A 237 -30.72 2.80 6.96
CA GLY A 237 -31.67 2.22 6.03
C GLY A 237 -32.52 1.11 6.65
N ASN A 238 -33.25 0.38 5.81
CA ASN A 238 -34.01 -0.78 6.24
C ASN A 238 -33.12 -2.03 6.13
N PRO A 239 -32.76 -2.70 7.24
CA PRO A 239 -31.92 -3.88 7.19
C PRO A 239 -32.62 -5.02 6.41
N ILE A 240 -31.85 -5.68 5.55
CA ILE A 240 -32.32 -6.82 4.77
C ILE A 240 -32.06 -8.08 5.59
N SER A 241 -33.12 -8.72 6.07
CA SER A 241 -33.02 -9.99 6.78
C SER A 241 -33.24 -11.18 5.85
N GLY A 242 -32.57 -12.30 6.14
CA GLY A 242 -32.87 -13.57 5.50
C GLY A 242 -31.67 -14.50 5.37
N ALA A 243 -31.87 -15.77 5.70
CA ALA A 243 -30.84 -16.80 5.70
C ALA A 243 -30.05 -16.91 4.38
N ASP A 244 -30.71 -16.75 3.23
CA ASP A 244 -30.05 -16.81 1.92
C ASP A 244 -29.19 -15.56 1.66
N GLN A 245 -29.69 -14.37 2.02
CA GLN A 245 -28.95 -13.11 1.87
C GLN A 245 -27.73 -13.07 2.79
N TYR A 246 -27.92 -13.47 4.05
CA TYR A 246 -26.85 -13.60 5.03
C TYR A 246 -25.75 -14.56 4.54
N ARG A 247 -26.10 -15.72 3.97
CA ARG A 247 -25.13 -16.63 3.35
C ARG A 247 -24.38 -15.94 2.21
N GLU A 248 -25.09 -15.26 1.32
CA GLU A 248 -24.48 -14.55 0.19
C GLU A 248 -23.47 -13.49 0.63
N TRP A 249 -23.72 -12.77 1.73
CA TRP A 249 -22.77 -11.80 2.29
C TRP A 249 -21.56 -12.41 2.99
N ILE A 250 -21.66 -13.67 3.44
CA ILE A 250 -20.50 -14.40 3.93
C ILE A 250 -19.61 -14.80 2.75
N GLU A 251 -20.22 -15.34 1.68
CA GLU A 251 -19.50 -15.83 0.50
C GLU A 251 -18.92 -14.69 -0.34
N GLY A 252 -19.70 -13.63 -0.55
CA GLY A 252 -19.37 -12.44 -1.33
C GLY A 252 -19.11 -11.21 -0.46
N CYS A 253 -19.23 -10.02 -1.02
CA CYS A 253 -19.16 -8.77 -0.26
C CYS A 253 -20.53 -8.10 -0.21
N VAL A 254 -20.80 -7.40 0.88
CA VAL A 254 -21.96 -6.51 0.98
C VAL A 254 -21.81 -5.38 -0.04
N ASP A 255 -22.94 -4.86 -0.54
CA ASP A 255 -22.95 -3.70 -1.43
C ASP A 255 -22.19 -2.51 -0.81
N GLU A 256 -21.30 -1.88 -1.58
CA GLU A 256 -20.50 -0.72 -1.16
C GLU A 256 -21.38 0.46 -0.70
N ALA A 257 -22.65 0.51 -1.12
CA ALA A 257 -23.61 1.49 -0.64
C ALA A 257 -24.03 1.29 0.83
N MET A 258 -23.85 0.09 1.40
CA MET A 258 -24.26 -0.25 2.77
C MET A 258 -23.11 -0.02 3.76
N VAL A 259 -22.70 1.24 3.91
CA VAL A 259 -21.57 1.64 4.75
C VAL A 259 -21.92 1.52 6.24
N VAL A 260 -21.05 0.84 6.99
CA VAL A 260 -21.08 0.73 8.46
C VAL A 260 -19.96 1.58 9.05
N GLU A 261 -20.29 2.41 10.02
CA GLU A 261 -19.37 3.29 10.74
C GLU A 261 -19.49 3.08 12.25
N ILE A 262 -18.49 3.54 13.00
CA ILE A 262 -18.52 3.54 14.47
C ILE A 262 -19.73 4.37 14.94
N GLY A 263 -20.53 3.79 15.83
CA GLY A 263 -21.76 4.38 16.36
C GLY A 263 -23.04 3.95 15.62
N ASP A 264 -22.93 3.21 14.52
CA ASP A 264 -24.09 2.63 13.86
C ASP A 264 -24.72 1.50 14.67
N THR A 265 -26.05 1.36 14.56
CA THR A 265 -26.79 0.26 15.20
C THR A 265 -27.10 -0.81 14.16
N LEU A 266 -26.55 -2.01 14.38
CA LEU A 266 -26.83 -3.18 13.56
C LEU A 266 -27.94 -4.02 14.17
N ARG A 267 -28.83 -4.53 13.32
CA ARG A 267 -29.89 -5.44 13.75
C ARG A 267 -29.37 -6.87 13.70
N CYS A 268 -29.66 -7.67 14.72
CA CYS A 268 -29.37 -9.10 14.66
C CYS A 268 -30.34 -9.83 13.72
N GLU A 269 -29.81 -10.72 12.87
CA GLU A 269 -30.58 -11.56 11.96
C GLU A 269 -31.58 -12.44 12.73
N PRO A 270 -32.88 -12.41 12.39
CA PRO A 270 -33.85 -13.29 13.00
C PRO A 270 -33.68 -14.74 12.52
N GLY A 271 -33.70 -15.69 13.48
CA GLY A 271 -33.74 -17.13 13.20
C GLY A 271 -32.42 -17.86 13.51
N ASN A 272 -32.42 -19.18 13.30
CA ASN A 272 -31.24 -20.00 13.59
C ASN A 272 -30.23 -19.94 12.44
N MET A 273 -29.20 -19.10 12.59
CA MET A 273 -28.18 -18.86 11.56
C MET A 273 -27.07 -19.91 11.48
N VAL A 274 -27.13 -21.00 12.27
CA VAL A 274 -26.09 -22.04 12.28
C VAL A 274 -25.87 -22.68 10.89
N GLY A 275 -26.95 -23.03 10.20
CA GLY A 275 -26.87 -23.67 8.88
C GLY A 275 -26.27 -22.76 7.80
N PRO A 276 -26.86 -21.57 7.56
CA PRO A 276 -26.31 -20.58 6.63
C PRO A 276 -24.87 -20.17 6.94
N THR A 277 -24.52 -20.02 8.22
CA THR A 277 -23.14 -19.68 8.63
C THR A 277 -22.16 -20.76 8.16
N LYS A 278 -22.48 -22.04 8.41
CA LYS A 278 -21.62 -23.14 7.98
C LYS A 278 -21.42 -23.17 6.47
N GLN A 279 -22.51 -23.01 5.71
CA GLN A 279 -22.46 -22.99 4.25
C GLN A 279 -21.56 -21.87 3.72
N GLY A 280 -21.73 -20.65 4.24
CA GLY A 280 -20.92 -19.50 3.83
C GLY A 280 -19.44 -19.65 4.17
N ILE A 281 -19.13 -20.17 5.37
CA ILE A 281 -17.73 -20.44 5.78
C ILE A 281 -17.12 -21.53 4.89
N ASP A 282 -17.84 -22.62 4.61
CA ASP A 282 -17.36 -23.70 3.75
C ASP A 282 -17.04 -23.18 2.34
N ALA A 283 -17.84 -22.25 1.83
CA ALA A 283 -17.60 -21.56 0.56
C ALA A 283 -16.39 -20.61 0.60
N LEU A 284 -16.19 -19.84 1.68
CA LEU A 284 -14.98 -19.02 1.87
C LEU A 284 -13.71 -19.88 1.91
N ILE A 285 -13.75 -21.02 2.61
CA ILE A 285 -12.63 -21.97 2.65
C ILE A 285 -12.33 -22.52 1.26
N ALA A 286 -13.37 -22.77 0.45
CA ALA A 286 -13.21 -23.29 -0.91
C ALA A 286 -12.55 -22.30 -1.89
N LEU A 287 -12.58 -20.99 -1.62
CA LEU A 287 -11.89 -19.98 -2.43
C LEU A 287 -10.37 -20.06 -2.31
N ASP A 288 -9.86 -20.48 -1.15
CA ASP A 288 -8.43 -20.67 -0.91
C ASP A 288 -8.18 -21.82 0.08
N PRO A 289 -8.31 -23.08 -0.40
CA PRO A 289 -8.19 -24.26 0.45
C PRO A 289 -6.75 -24.52 0.91
N GLY A 290 -5.77 -23.91 0.25
CA GLY A 290 -4.35 -24.05 0.57
C GLY A 290 -3.85 -23.09 1.64
N ALA A 291 -4.62 -22.03 1.97
CA ALA A 291 -4.19 -21.06 2.97
C ALA A 291 -4.10 -21.65 4.37
N TYR A 292 -2.98 -21.34 5.04
CA TYR A 292 -2.70 -21.70 6.42
C TYR A 292 -1.94 -20.58 7.14
N TRP A 293 -2.01 -20.60 8.47
CA TRP A 293 -1.26 -19.68 9.34
C TRP A 293 0.15 -20.23 9.60
N ASP A 294 1.19 -19.47 9.30
CA ASP A 294 2.57 -19.76 9.71
C ASP A 294 2.87 -19.05 11.03
N ALA A 295 2.95 -19.83 12.12
CA ALA A 295 3.20 -19.31 13.46
C ALA A 295 4.63 -18.77 13.64
N THR A 296 5.58 -19.13 12.79
CA THR A 296 6.98 -18.65 12.88
C THR A 296 7.11 -17.28 12.24
N ALA A 297 6.50 -17.10 11.08
CA ALA A 297 6.49 -15.84 10.34
C ALA A 297 5.38 -14.88 10.81
N GLN A 298 4.45 -15.36 11.65
CA GLN A 298 3.26 -14.62 12.09
C GLN A 298 2.44 -14.06 10.91
N GLU A 299 2.28 -14.86 9.85
CA GLU A 299 1.58 -14.46 8.64
C GLU A 299 0.67 -15.58 8.09
N VAL A 300 -0.28 -15.18 7.23
CA VAL A 300 -1.10 -16.13 6.48
C VAL A 300 -0.41 -16.43 5.15
N VAL A 301 0.00 -17.68 4.97
CA VAL A 301 0.57 -18.15 3.71
C VAL A 301 -0.57 -18.50 2.76
N SER A 302 -0.59 -17.86 1.59
CA SER A 302 -1.60 -18.08 0.54
C SER A 302 -0.96 -18.14 -0.84
N SER A 303 -1.60 -18.88 -1.74
CA SER A 303 -1.23 -18.91 -3.17
C SER A 303 -2.00 -17.89 -4.01
N VAL A 304 -2.93 -17.14 -3.40
CA VAL A 304 -3.77 -16.13 -4.07
C VAL A 304 -3.01 -14.79 -4.12
N PRO A 305 -2.80 -14.20 -5.30
CA PRO A 305 -2.21 -12.87 -5.41
C PRO A 305 -3.08 -11.82 -4.69
N GLY A 306 -2.47 -11.01 -3.82
CA GLY A 306 -3.16 -9.98 -3.04
C GLY A 306 -3.75 -10.45 -1.70
N GLY A 307 -3.46 -11.69 -1.28
CA GLY A 307 -3.86 -12.23 0.03
C GLY A 307 -5.05 -13.19 -0.05
N SER A 308 -5.19 -14.03 0.99
CA SER A 308 -6.27 -15.01 1.04
C SER A 308 -7.64 -14.33 1.26
N PRO A 309 -8.69 -14.67 0.49
CA PRO A 309 -10.07 -14.23 0.74
C PRO A 309 -10.63 -14.64 2.11
N ARG A 310 -9.92 -15.54 2.80
CA ARG A 310 -10.23 -16.01 4.16
C ARG A 310 -9.77 -15.04 5.23
N ILE A 311 -8.92 -14.06 4.89
CA ILE A 311 -8.57 -12.96 5.77
C ILE A 311 -9.72 -11.96 5.72
N ILE A 312 -10.39 -11.79 6.84
CA ILE A 312 -11.56 -10.91 6.97
C ILE A 312 -11.30 -9.93 8.10
N LYS A 313 -11.81 -8.71 7.93
CA LYS A 313 -11.92 -7.75 9.04
C LYS A 313 -13.29 -7.96 9.70
N LEU A 314 -13.30 -8.06 11.02
CA LEU A 314 -14.53 -8.18 11.82
C LEU A 314 -14.80 -6.87 12.52
N ALA A 315 -16.05 -6.40 12.51
CA ALA A 315 -16.48 -5.28 13.35
C ALA A 315 -16.77 -5.81 14.75
N LEU A 316 -15.95 -5.41 15.71
CA LEU A 316 -16.21 -5.65 17.12
C LEU A 316 -17.18 -4.56 17.62
N PHE A 317 -18.09 -4.92 18.52
CA PHE A 317 -18.94 -3.95 19.20
C PHE A 317 -18.50 -3.73 20.64
N ASP A 318 -18.78 -2.54 21.14
CA ASP A 318 -18.55 -2.15 22.53
C ASP A 318 -19.56 -2.89 23.44
N PRO A 319 -19.10 -3.77 24.34
CA PRO A 319 -19.99 -4.53 25.20
C PRO A 319 -20.69 -3.67 26.28
N ASP A 320 -20.18 -2.47 26.62
CA ASP A 320 -20.88 -1.50 27.49
C ASP A 320 -22.15 -0.96 26.84
N LEU A 321 -22.11 -0.73 25.52
CA LEU A 321 -23.28 -0.25 24.77
C LEU A 321 -24.31 -1.36 24.54
N GLY A 322 -23.83 -2.60 24.50
CA GLY A 322 -24.64 -3.81 24.48
C GLY A 322 -25.68 -3.87 23.36
N ARG A 323 -26.83 -4.49 23.68
CA ARG A 323 -27.93 -4.72 22.74
C ARG A 323 -29.02 -3.67 22.95
N VAL A 324 -29.34 -2.92 21.90
CA VAL A 324 -30.50 -2.01 21.89
C VAL A 324 -31.73 -2.76 21.39
N ASP A 325 -32.69 -3.05 22.26
CA ASP A 325 -33.99 -3.58 21.85
C ASP A 325 -34.82 -2.47 21.21
N ILE A 326 -34.92 -2.50 19.88
CA ILE A 326 -35.75 -1.58 19.10
C ILE A 326 -37.20 -2.08 19.07
N THR A 327 -37.78 -2.39 20.24
CA THR A 327 -39.24 -2.52 20.33
C THR A 327 -39.84 -1.14 20.32
N GLY A 328 -40.30 -0.71 19.14
CA GLY A 328 -41.05 0.52 18.98
C GLY A 328 -42.19 0.61 19.99
N GLY A 329 -42.08 1.60 20.88
CA GLY A 329 -43.06 1.94 21.88
C GLY A 329 -42.54 3.09 22.70
N ASP A 330 -42.97 4.31 22.36
CA ASP A 330 -42.83 5.48 23.21
C ASP A 330 -43.20 5.11 24.66
N GLY A 331 -42.28 5.36 25.59
CA GLY A 331 -42.45 5.07 27.00
C GLY A 331 -41.83 6.15 27.86
N VAL A 332 -42.61 7.23 28.05
CA VAL A 332 -42.65 8.19 29.18
C VAL A 332 -41.34 8.54 29.89
#